data_AF-A0A5C3KZQ5-F1
#
_entry.id   AF-A0A5C3KZQ5-F1
#
_cell.length_a   1.000
_cell.length_b   1.000
_cell.length_c   1.000
_cell.angle_alpha   90.00
_cell.angle_beta   90.00
_cell.angle_gamma   90.00
#
_symmetry.space_group_name_H-M   'P 1'
#
loop_
_entity.id
_entity.type
_entity.pdbx_description
1 polymer ?
#
loop_
_entity_poly.entity_id
_entity_poly.type
_entity_poly.pdbx_seq_one_letter_code
_entity_poly.pdbx_strand_id
1 'polypeptide(L)'
;MLTSGLAVRADALLTRLRFTTQDGTLGDDQDISGVKEFVNWLVGNTSKQTVVFYSGRTTIKGQVKSAHSQLGAFEANYKASSIDTLLNKAKVAKKVWQAWKQKPDWELASKTMAERAAGRVLALVGRNVGPNSVWLQIELKANKANKAVTSIEQHTVKEDGTLEGPKKLK
;
A
#
# COMPACT_ATOMS: atom_id res chain seq x y z
N MET A 1 10.73 27.43 18.94
CA MET A 1 10.68 27.12 17.49
C MET A 1 11.03 25.65 17.31
N LEU A 2 10.07 24.80 16.92
CA LEU A 2 10.27 23.38 16.65
C LEU A 2 9.65 23.05 15.28
N THR A 3 10.39 23.30 14.22
CA THR A 3 9.98 22.95 12.85
C THR A 3 11.21 22.50 12.07
N SER A 4 11.54 21.21 12.10
CA SER A 4 12.45 20.59 11.09
C SER A 4 12.77 19.09 11.27
N GLY A 5 12.04 18.32 12.09
CA GLY A 5 12.30 16.88 12.22
C GLY A 5 11.76 15.99 11.07
N LEU A 6 10.74 16.46 10.33
CA LEU A 6 10.05 15.66 9.32
C LEU A 6 10.71 15.70 7.93
N ALA A 7 11.31 16.83 7.53
CA ALA A 7 11.90 16.99 6.21
C ALA A 7 13.14 16.11 6.01
N VAL A 8 14.01 16.01 7.03
CA VAL A 8 15.28 15.26 6.96
C VAL A 8 15.09 13.76 6.74
N ARG A 9 13.95 13.19 7.16
CA ARG A 9 13.69 11.74 7.03
C ARG A 9 13.11 11.31 5.68
N ALA A 10 12.53 12.23 4.91
CA ALA A 10 12.07 11.93 3.55
C ALA A 10 13.25 11.89 2.56
N ASP A 11 14.20 12.80 2.73
CA ASP A 11 15.41 12.90 1.90
C ASP A 11 16.28 11.65 1.94
N ALA A 12 16.47 11.06 3.13
CA ALA A 12 17.27 9.84 3.29
C ALA A 12 16.65 8.59 2.60
N LEU A 13 15.33 8.58 2.43
CA LEU A 13 14.59 7.50 1.74
C LEU A 13 14.69 7.65 0.22
N LEU A 14 14.64 8.88 -0.29
CA LEU A 14 14.76 9.20 -1.71
C LEU A 14 16.21 9.06 -2.22
N THR A 15 17.21 9.38 -1.40
CA THR A 15 18.63 9.34 -1.80
C THR A 15 19.15 7.93 -2.12
N ARG A 16 18.48 6.86 -1.64
CA ARG A 16 18.89 5.46 -1.89
C ARG A 16 18.32 4.83 -3.16
N LEU A 17 17.45 5.53 -3.91
CA LEU A 17 16.85 5.04 -5.15
C LEU A 17 17.42 5.76 -6.39
N ARG A 18 18.75 5.85 -6.48
CA ARG A 18 19.40 6.33 -7.71
C ARG A 18 19.37 5.20 -8.74
N PHE A 19 18.45 5.29 -9.69
CA PHE A 19 18.50 4.47 -10.90
C PHE A 19 19.56 5.05 -11.82
N THR A 20 20.60 4.28 -12.10
CA THR A 20 21.57 4.57 -13.16
C THR A 20 21.02 3.97 -14.43
N THR A 21 20.81 4.78 -15.47
CA THR A 21 20.54 4.26 -16.82
C THR A 21 21.77 3.50 -17.33
N GLN A 22 21.55 2.61 -18.30
CA GLN A 22 22.59 1.72 -18.84
C GLN A 22 23.76 2.45 -19.53
N ASP A 23 23.60 3.75 -19.81
CA ASP A 23 24.55 4.62 -20.53
C ASP A 23 25.21 5.69 -19.65
N GLY A 24 24.92 5.72 -18.34
CA GLY A 24 25.62 6.60 -17.39
C GLY A 24 25.33 8.09 -17.53
N THR A 25 24.29 8.49 -18.27
CA THR A 25 23.85 9.88 -18.36
C THR A 25 22.76 10.20 -17.33
N LEU A 26 22.80 11.39 -16.74
CA LEU A 26 21.68 11.96 -16.00
C LEU A 26 20.72 12.55 -17.03
N GLY A 27 19.78 11.73 -17.53
CA GLY A 27 18.73 12.22 -18.42
C GLY A 27 17.86 13.24 -17.70
N ASP A 28 17.51 14.34 -18.37
CA ASP A 28 16.51 15.30 -17.91
C ASP A 28 15.19 14.56 -17.64
N ASP A 29 14.86 14.41 -16.36
CA ASP A 29 13.66 13.80 -15.82
C ASP A 29 12.42 14.52 -16.38
N GLN A 30 11.84 14.02 -17.48
CA GLN A 30 10.39 13.94 -17.49
C GLN A 30 10.02 12.96 -16.38
N ASP A 31 9.80 13.50 -15.17
CA ASP A 31 9.35 12.77 -14.00
C ASP A 31 7.94 12.22 -14.28
N ILE A 32 7.88 11.10 -15.03
CA ILE A 32 6.67 10.30 -15.23
C ILE A 32 6.32 9.55 -13.94
N SER A 33 7.17 9.61 -12.92
CA SER A 33 6.99 8.88 -11.68
C SER A 33 6.24 9.75 -10.67
N GLY A 34 4.94 10.00 -10.93
CA GLY A 34 4.01 10.57 -9.92
C GLY A 34 4.00 9.83 -8.56
N VAL A 35 4.72 8.71 -8.50
CA VAL A 35 5.01 7.90 -7.31
C VAL A 35 5.83 8.70 -6.30
N LYS A 36 6.76 9.58 -6.70
CA LYS A 36 7.56 10.38 -5.74
C LYS A 36 6.67 11.34 -4.97
N GLU A 37 5.80 12.08 -5.67
CA GLU A 37 4.83 12.99 -5.06
C GLU A 37 3.86 12.23 -4.17
N PHE A 38 3.40 11.06 -4.62
CA PHE A 38 2.51 10.23 -3.82
C PHE A 38 3.19 9.64 -2.58
N VAL A 39 4.43 9.18 -2.68
CA VAL A 39 5.26 8.70 -1.55
C VAL A 39 5.46 9.83 -0.55
N ASN A 40 5.81 11.02 -1.00
CA ASN A 40 5.94 12.21 -0.15
C ASN A 40 4.60 12.55 0.53
N TRP A 41 3.49 12.44 -0.21
CA TRP A 41 2.16 12.63 0.35
C TRP A 41 1.83 11.58 1.43
N LEU A 42 2.17 10.31 1.22
CA LEU A 42 1.95 9.23 2.18
C LEU A 42 2.67 9.50 3.51
N VAL A 43 3.92 9.99 3.47
CA VAL A 43 4.71 10.31 4.68
C VAL A 43 3.95 11.22 5.64
N GLY A 44 3.21 12.19 5.13
CA GLY A 44 2.45 13.15 5.94
C GLY A 44 1.01 12.74 6.26
N ASN A 45 0.46 11.68 5.65
CA ASN A 45 -0.99 11.42 5.66
C ASN A 45 -1.38 9.99 6.05
N THR A 46 -0.50 9.00 5.92
CA THR A 46 -0.86 7.61 6.21
C THR A 46 -1.20 7.37 7.68
N SER A 47 -0.41 7.91 8.61
CA SER A 47 -0.59 7.68 10.05
C SER A 47 -1.85 8.35 10.64
N LYS A 48 -2.56 9.17 9.86
CA LYS A 48 -3.78 9.88 10.29
C LYS A 48 -5.05 9.04 10.17
N GLN A 49 -4.95 7.82 9.66
CA GLN A 49 -6.11 6.97 9.39
C GLN A 49 -5.76 5.48 9.50
N THR A 50 -6.78 4.65 9.71
CA THR A 50 -6.64 3.19 9.58
C THR A 50 -6.42 2.85 8.11
N VAL A 51 -5.40 2.04 7.83
CA VAL A 51 -5.10 1.59 6.47
C VAL A 51 -5.56 0.15 6.26
N VAL A 52 -5.94 -0.16 5.02
CA VAL A 52 -6.24 -1.54 4.59
C VAL A 52 -5.40 -1.91 3.38
N PHE A 53 -4.70 -3.03 3.48
CA PHE A 53 -4.03 -3.69 2.37
C PHE A 53 -4.95 -4.75 1.76
N TYR A 54 -4.76 -5.09 0.48
CA TYR A 54 -5.56 -6.13 -0.15
C TYR A 54 -4.75 -7.03 -1.06
N SER A 55 -5.10 -8.31 -1.12
CA SER A 55 -4.41 -9.25 -2.01
C SER A 55 -5.19 -10.54 -2.28
N GLY A 56 -4.76 -11.29 -3.29
CA GLY A 56 -5.30 -12.62 -3.55
C GLY A 56 -6.68 -12.65 -4.20
N ARG A 57 -7.14 -13.87 -4.40
CA ARG A 57 -8.37 -14.20 -5.13
C ARG A 57 -9.15 -15.30 -4.41
N THR A 58 -10.46 -15.31 -4.57
CA THR A 58 -11.37 -16.36 -4.09
C THR A 58 -12.31 -16.77 -5.22
N THR A 59 -12.58 -18.06 -5.34
CA THR A 59 -13.63 -18.57 -6.23
C THR A 59 -14.97 -18.43 -5.52
N ILE A 60 -15.83 -17.52 -6.00
CA ILE A 60 -17.17 -17.27 -5.46
C ILE A 60 -18.19 -17.74 -6.48
N LYS A 61 -18.98 -18.77 -6.14
CA LYS A 61 -19.99 -19.37 -7.03
C LYS A 61 -19.41 -19.72 -8.42
N GLY A 62 -18.22 -20.34 -8.44
CA GLY A 62 -17.52 -20.72 -9.67
C GLY A 62 -16.76 -19.58 -10.38
N GLN A 63 -16.85 -18.33 -9.90
CA GLN A 63 -16.14 -17.19 -10.51
C GLN A 63 -14.96 -16.75 -9.65
N VAL A 64 -13.78 -16.63 -10.27
CA VAL A 64 -12.60 -16.09 -9.59
C VAL A 64 -12.75 -14.58 -9.40
N LYS A 65 -12.86 -14.12 -8.15
CA LYS A 65 -12.93 -12.71 -7.77
C LYS A 65 -11.70 -12.29 -6.97
N SER A 66 -11.21 -11.08 -7.20
CA SER A 66 -10.12 -10.50 -6.41
C SER A 66 -10.66 -9.97 -5.08
N ALA A 67 -9.82 -9.93 -4.03
CA ALA A 67 -10.18 -9.25 -2.78
C ALA A 67 -10.57 -7.77 -3.01
N HIS A 68 -9.97 -7.15 -4.03
CA HIS A 68 -10.28 -5.78 -4.46
C HIS A 68 -11.77 -5.57 -4.78
N SER A 69 -12.49 -6.59 -5.28
CA SER A 69 -13.91 -6.44 -5.60
C SER A 69 -14.80 -6.21 -4.37
N GLN A 70 -14.32 -6.53 -3.17
CA GLN A 70 -15.01 -6.30 -1.90
C GLN A 70 -14.45 -5.10 -1.12
N LEU A 71 -13.42 -4.44 -1.66
CA LEU A 71 -12.64 -3.44 -0.93
C LEU A 71 -13.45 -2.21 -0.53
N GLY A 72 -14.29 -1.67 -1.43
CA GLY A 72 -15.07 -0.47 -1.13
C GLY A 72 -16.06 -0.68 0.03
N ALA A 73 -16.77 -1.82 0.05
CA ALA A 73 -17.65 -2.18 1.16
C ALA A 73 -16.85 -2.40 2.46
N PHE A 74 -15.68 -3.02 2.36
CA PHE A 74 -14.79 -3.23 3.50
C PHE A 74 -14.27 -1.91 4.08
N GLU A 75 -13.79 -0.99 3.25
CA GLU A 75 -13.32 0.34 3.66
C GLU A 75 -14.41 1.12 4.39
N ALA A 76 -15.65 1.08 3.86
CA ALA A 76 -16.80 1.73 4.50
C ALA A 76 -17.09 1.13 5.89
N ASN A 77 -17.14 -0.20 5.99
CA ASN A 77 -17.45 -0.90 7.24
C ASN A 77 -16.39 -0.66 8.33
N TYR A 78 -15.11 -0.62 7.94
CA TYR A 78 -13.99 -0.51 8.88
C TYR A 78 -13.44 0.92 9.02
N LYS A 79 -14.02 1.90 8.32
CA LYS A 79 -13.53 3.29 8.24
C LYS A 79 -12.02 3.34 7.91
N ALA A 80 -11.61 2.54 6.93
CA ALA A 80 -10.23 2.37 6.53
C ALA A 80 -9.96 2.96 5.14
N SER A 81 -8.69 3.13 4.78
CA SER A 81 -8.28 3.57 3.44
C SER A 81 -7.20 2.68 2.87
N SER A 82 -7.47 2.17 1.67
CA SER A 82 -6.55 1.45 0.80
C SER A 82 -5.69 2.39 -0.01
N ILE A 83 -4.66 1.86 -0.67
CA ILE A 83 -3.81 2.65 -1.56
C ILE A 83 -4.63 3.33 -2.68
N ASP A 84 -5.66 2.69 -3.23
CA ASP A 84 -6.59 3.26 -4.21
C ASP A 84 -7.31 4.50 -3.65
N THR A 85 -7.84 4.41 -2.43
CA THR A 85 -8.47 5.53 -1.74
C THR A 85 -7.48 6.65 -1.43
N LEU A 86 -6.25 6.30 -1.05
CA LEU A 86 -5.19 7.29 -0.78
C LEU A 86 -4.74 8.00 -2.06
N LEU A 87 -4.63 7.29 -3.18
CA LEU A 87 -4.33 7.86 -4.50
C LEU A 87 -5.38 8.91 -4.89
N ASN A 88 -6.66 8.59 -4.70
CA ASN A 88 -7.75 9.52 -4.96
C ASN A 88 -7.69 10.76 -4.05
N LYS A 89 -7.42 10.57 -2.74
CA LYS A 89 -7.24 11.67 -1.77
C LYS A 89 -6.04 12.56 -2.12
N ALA A 90 -4.96 11.97 -2.63
CA ALA A 90 -3.78 12.67 -3.10
C ALA A 90 -3.97 13.30 -4.50
N LYS A 91 -5.15 13.14 -5.12
CA LYS A 91 -5.47 13.62 -6.47
C LYS A 91 -4.52 13.08 -7.55
N VAL A 92 -3.97 11.88 -7.34
CA VAL A 92 -3.13 11.22 -8.34
C VAL A 92 -4.03 10.70 -9.46
N ALA A 93 -3.81 11.19 -10.68
CA ALA A 93 -4.63 10.82 -11.83
C ALA A 93 -4.54 9.31 -12.11
N LYS A 94 -5.68 8.70 -12.46
CA LYS A 94 -5.78 7.25 -12.70
C LYS A 94 -4.77 6.73 -13.73
N LYS A 95 -4.55 7.47 -14.82
CA LYS A 95 -3.59 7.13 -15.86
C LYS A 95 -2.15 7.02 -15.31
N VAL A 96 -1.80 7.87 -14.35
CA VAL A 96 -0.46 7.91 -13.74
C VAL A 96 -0.24 6.66 -12.90
N TRP A 97 -1.09 6.39 -11.91
CA TRP A 97 -0.85 5.24 -11.04
C TRP A 97 -1.11 3.89 -11.71
N GLN A 98 -1.91 3.85 -12.79
CA GLN A 98 -2.02 2.64 -13.61
C GLN A 98 -0.70 2.27 -14.30
N ALA A 99 0.16 3.23 -14.61
CA ALA A 99 1.50 2.96 -15.14
C ALA A 99 2.39 2.28 -14.09
N TRP A 100 2.18 2.58 -12.79
CA TRP A 100 2.93 1.98 -11.68
C TRP A 100 2.59 0.52 -11.43
N LYS A 101 1.55 -0.04 -12.08
CA LYS A 101 1.25 -1.47 -11.95
C LYS A 101 2.41 -2.36 -12.39
N GLN A 102 3.36 -1.81 -13.12
CA GLN A 102 4.67 -2.41 -13.32
C GLN A 102 5.55 -2.17 -12.08
N LYS A 103 6.18 -3.23 -11.56
CA LYS A 103 7.26 -3.06 -10.56
C LYS A 103 8.32 -2.13 -11.16
N PRO A 104 8.92 -1.16 -10.44
CA PRO A 104 9.04 -1.07 -8.97
C PRO A 104 8.11 -0.06 -8.25
N ASP A 105 7.39 0.79 -8.97
CA ASP A 105 6.72 1.96 -8.37
C ASP A 105 5.58 1.59 -7.40
N TRP A 106 4.75 0.61 -7.77
CA TRP A 106 3.71 0.10 -6.86
C TRP A 106 4.30 -0.48 -5.58
N GLU A 107 5.43 -1.18 -5.68
CA GLU A 107 6.10 -1.77 -4.52
C GLU A 107 6.65 -0.69 -3.59
N LEU A 108 7.19 0.39 -4.14
CA LEU A 108 7.67 1.54 -3.38
C LEU A 108 6.53 2.24 -2.63
N ALA A 109 5.42 2.52 -3.30
CA ALA A 109 4.25 3.14 -2.69
C ALA A 109 3.64 2.26 -1.59
N SER A 110 3.45 0.96 -1.87
CA SER A 110 2.97 -0.04 -0.91
C SER A 110 3.87 -0.15 0.32
N LYS A 111 5.18 -0.21 0.13
CA LYS A 111 6.16 -0.25 1.22
C LYS A 111 6.08 1.00 2.07
N THR A 112 6.06 2.18 1.43
CA THR A 112 5.96 3.48 2.13
C THR A 112 4.68 3.54 2.97
N MET A 113 3.55 3.11 2.41
CA MET A 113 2.28 3.06 3.14
C MET A 113 2.39 2.14 4.39
N ALA A 114 3.01 0.98 4.28
CA ALA A 114 3.21 0.07 5.42
C ALA A 114 4.17 0.64 6.49
N GLU A 115 5.25 1.29 6.08
CA GLU A 115 6.22 1.93 6.99
C GLU A 115 5.67 3.18 7.69
N ARG A 116 4.63 3.81 7.14
CA ARG A 116 3.99 5.01 7.68
C ARG A 116 2.64 4.75 8.36
N ALA A 117 2.15 3.52 8.28
CA ALA A 117 0.96 3.10 9.02
C ALA A 117 1.18 3.21 10.53
N ALA A 118 0.10 3.43 11.28
CA ALA A 118 0.13 3.51 12.73
C ALA A 118 -1.16 2.95 13.32
N GLY A 119 -1.09 2.48 14.56
CA GLY A 119 -2.21 1.87 15.26
C GLY A 119 -2.64 0.56 14.59
N ARG A 120 -3.93 0.42 14.34
CA ARG A 120 -4.52 -0.76 13.73
C ARG A 120 -4.34 -0.75 12.22
N VAL A 121 -3.84 -1.85 11.67
CA VAL A 121 -3.73 -2.10 10.22
C VAL A 121 -4.63 -3.26 9.86
N LEU A 122 -5.34 -3.12 8.75
CA LEU A 122 -6.23 -4.16 8.21
C LEU A 122 -5.64 -4.78 6.95
N ALA A 123 -5.99 -6.04 6.70
CA ALA A 123 -5.71 -6.72 5.46
C ALA A 123 -6.96 -7.47 4.98
N LEU A 124 -7.39 -7.21 3.75
CA LEU A 124 -8.46 -7.94 3.08
C LEU A 124 -7.86 -8.88 2.04
N VAL A 125 -7.91 -10.18 2.28
CA VAL A 125 -7.30 -11.17 1.39
C VAL A 125 -8.30 -12.14 0.79
N GLY A 126 -8.02 -12.68 -0.39
CA GLY A 126 -8.71 -13.86 -0.90
C GLY A 126 -8.22 -15.15 -0.24
N ARG A 127 -8.91 -16.26 -0.48
CA ARG A 127 -8.49 -17.61 -0.05
C ARG A 127 -7.11 -17.97 -0.62
N ASN A 128 -6.83 -17.53 -1.85
CA ASN A 128 -5.58 -17.78 -2.56
C ASN A 128 -4.76 -16.50 -2.67
N VAL A 129 -3.77 -16.35 -1.81
CA VAL A 129 -2.77 -15.26 -1.89
C VAL A 129 -1.49 -15.82 -2.50
N GLY A 130 -1.08 -15.27 -3.64
CA GLY A 130 0.16 -15.70 -4.30
C GLY A 130 1.38 -15.45 -3.41
N PRO A 131 2.36 -16.38 -3.34
CA PRO A 131 3.53 -16.25 -2.48
C PRO A 131 4.39 -15.03 -2.85
N ASN A 132 4.37 -14.63 -4.12
CA ASN A 132 5.09 -13.45 -4.63
C ASN A 132 4.26 -12.16 -4.62
N SER A 133 3.12 -12.14 -3.91
CA SER A 133 2.30 -10.94 -3.78
C SER A 133 3.03 -9.83 -3.01
N VAL A 134 2.72 -8.58 -3.36
CA VAL A 134 3.22 -7.38 -2.65
C VAL A 134 2.85 -7.43 -1.17
N TRP A 135 1.66 -7.93 -0.84
CA TRP A 135 1.22 -8.17 0.54
C TRP A 135 2.20 -9.03 1.32
N LEU A 136 2.51 -10.24 0.85
CA LEU A 136 3.37 -11.16 1.59
C LEU A 136 4.85 -10.75 1.54
N GLN A 137 5.31 -10.21 0.41
CA GLN A 137 6.73 -9.94 0.21
C GLN A 137 7.18 -8.62 0.82
N ILE A 138 6.31 -7.62 0.89
CA ILE A 138 6.66 -6.24 1.23
C ILE A 138 5.80 -5.73 2.38
N GLU A 139 4.49 -5.63 2.18
CA GLU A 139 3.60 -4.88 3.07
C GLU A 139 3.49 -5.54 4.45
N LEU A 140 3.27 -6.86 4.53
CA LEU A 140 3.16 -7.58 5.79
C LEU A 140 4.48 -7.52 6.58
N LYS A 141 5.62 -7.68 5.91
CA LYS A 141 6.95 -7.60 6.55
C LYS A 141 7.20 -6.20 7.10
N ALA A 142 6.92 -5.15 6.32
CA ALA A 142 7.08 -3.77 6.73
C ALA A 142 6.15 -3.40 7.91
N ASN A 143 4.87 -3.80 7.87
CA ASN A 143 3.94 -3.56 8.98
C ASN A 143 4.36 -4.28 10.27
N LYS A 144 4.91 -5.51 10.16
CA LYS A 144 5.45 -6.23 11.33
C LYS A 144 6.63 -5.50 11.96
N ALA A 145 7.57 -5.01 11.14
CA ALA A 145 8.74 -4.25 11.58
C ALA A 145 8.39 -2.85 12.11
N ASN A 146 7.29 -2.26 11.66
CA ASN A 146 6.85 -0.93 12.07
C ASN A 146 6.29 -0.94 13.51
N LYS A 147 7.02 -0.29 14.45
CA LYS A 147 6.64 -0.21 15.87
C LYS A 147 5.41 0.66 16.13
N ALA A 148 5.05 1.56 15.22
CA ALA A 148 3.83 2.36 15.34
C ALA A 148 2.56 1.55 15.07
N VAL A 149 2.67 0.41 14.36
CA VAL A 149 1.57 -0.53 14.15
C VAL A 149 1.39 -1.37 15.41
N THR A 150 0.22 -1.24 16.04
CA THR A 150 -0.13 -1.93 17.29
C THR A 150 -0.88 -3.24 17.05
N SER A 151 -1.57 -3.39 15.93
CA SER A 151 -2.18 -4.66 15.52
C SER A 151 -2.29 -4.80 14.00
N ILE A 152 -2.22 -6.04 13.52
CA ILE A 152 -2.49 -6.38 12.12
C ILE A 152 -3.63 -7.39 12.07
N GLU A 153 -4.78 -6.99 11.53
CA GLU A 153 -6.00 -7.78 11.45
C GLU A 153 -6.28 -8.20 10.01
N GLN A 154 -6.25 -9.51 9.74
CA GLN A 154 -6.55 -10.05 8.42
C GLN A 154 -7.98 -10.60 8.36
N HIS A 155 -8.71 -10.18 7.33
CA HIS A 155 -10.00 -10.73 6.94
C HIS A 155 -9.86 -11.46 5.60
N THR A 156 -10.49 -12.64 5.50
CA THR A 156 -10.44 -13.48 4.30
C THR A 156 -11.80 -13.50 3.62
N VAL A 157 -11.84 -13.22 2.32
CA VAL A 157 -13.05 -13.37 1.50
C VAL A 157 -13.33 -14.86 1.30
N LYS A 158 -14.48 -15.33 1.78
CA LYS A 158 -14.95 -16.71 1.63
C LYS A 158 -15.61 -16.97 0.27
N GLU A 159 -15.80 -18.24 -0.06
CA GLU A 159 -16.41 -18.71 -1.31
C GLU A 159 -17.90 -18.33 -1.44
N ASP A 160 -18.56 -18.05 -0.31
CA ASP A 160 -19.93 -17.50 -0.27
C ASP A 160 -19.97 -15.96 -0.46
N GLY A 161 -18.81 -15.31 -0.55
CA GLY A 161 -18.67 -13.86 -0.68
C GLY A 161 -18.67 -13.07 0.64
N THR A 162 -18.87 -13.74 1.78
CA THR A 162 -18.78 -13.12 3.10
C THR A 162 -17.33 -13.11 3.62
N LEU A 163 -17.09 -12.47 4.76
CA LEU A 163 -15.76 -12.32 5.34
C LEU A 163 -15.56 -13.26 6.53
N GLU A 164 -14.39 -13.88 6.60
CA GLU A 164 -13.87 -14.62 7.75
C GLU A 164 -12.82 -13.76 8.47
N GLY A 165 -12.77 -13.79 9.80
CA GLY A 165 -11.80 -13.04 10.61
C GLY A 165 -12.43 -12.01 11.55
N PRO A 166 -11.62 -11.19 12.25
CA PRO A 166 -10.19 -10.99 11.99
C PRO A 166 -9.30 -12.12 12.53
N LYS A 167 -8.30 -12.53 11.74
CA LYS A 167 -7.11 -13.25 12.20
C LYS A 167 -6.03 -12.23 12.58
N LYS A 168 -5.55 -12.26 13.83
CA LYS A 168 -4.44 -11.41 14.26
C LYS A 168 -3.11 -11.94 13.73
N LEU A 169 -2.33 -11.07 13.10
CA LEU A 169 -1.00 -11.38 12.55
C LEU A 169 0.15 -10.68 13.31
N LYS A 170 -0.21 -9.70 14.14
CA LYS A 170 0.61 -8.96 15.11
C LYS A 170 -0.34 -8.40 16.17
#